data_AF-A0A1L8SV07-F1
#
_entry.id   AF-A0A1L8SV07-F1
#
_cell.length_a   1.000
_cell.length_b   1.000
_cell.length_c   1.000
_cell.angle_alpha   90.00
_cell.angle_beta   90.00
_cell.angle_gamma   90.00
#
_symmetry.space_group_name_H-M   'P 1'
#
loop_
_entity.id
_entity.type
_entity.pdbx_description
1 polymer ?
#
loop_
_entity_poly.entity_id
_entity_poly.type
_entity_poly.pdbx_seq_one_letter_code
_entity_poly.pdbx_strand_id
1 'polypeptide(L)'
;MQAQLRALFPEEGLNQLAIYEDQTEKLLIFSNRGLHVLEEDDLTKEPRNVYFTAESLKPFSLRQQSGVFELLIETLGGRTFTLAFPDQGDAHQAMQTLIELLA
;
A
#
# COMPACT_ATOMS: atom_id res chain seq x y z
N MET A 1 8.59 -7.48 12.53
CA MET A 1 7.66 -6.52 11.91
C MET A 1 7.62 -5.17 12.65
N GLN A 2 7.18 -5.08 13.92
CA GLN A 2 7.10 -3.79 14.64
C GLN A 2 8.44 -3.00 14.72
N ALA A 3 9.58 -3.66 14.89
CA ALA A 3 10.88 -2.97 14.96
C ALA A 3 11.29 -2.32 13.61
N GLN A 4 10.94 -2.94 12.48
CA GLN A 4 11.24 -2.41 11.14
C GLN A 4 10.33 -1.22 10.81
N LEU A 5 9.04 -1.30 11.15
CA LEU A 5 8.11 -0.17 11.03
C LEU A 5 8.59 1.03 11.85
N ARG A 6 9.03 0.84 13.09
CA ARG A 6 9.56 1.93 13.93
C ARG A 6 10.87 2.54 13.39
N ALA A 7 11.68 1.76 12.69
CA ALA A 7 12.90 2.26 12.05
C ALA A 7 12.60 3.08 10.79
N LEU A 8 11.57 2.67 10.03
CA LEU A 8 11.13 3.37 8.81
C LEU A 8 10.30 4.62 9.11
N PHE A 9 9.55 4.59 10.21
CA PHE A 9 8.66 5.68 10.65
C PHE A 9 8.99 6.09 12.10
N PRO A 10 10.17 6.69 12.36
CA PRO A 10 10.59 7.04 13.71
C PRO A 10 9.84 8.23 14.30
N GLU A 11 9.31 9.13 13.46
CA GLU A 11 8.65 10.38 13.86
C GLU A 11 7.14 10.39 13.62
N GLU A 12 6.62 9.41 12.86
CA GLU A 12 5.19 9.29 12.58
C GLU A 12 4.53 8.39 13.64
N GLY A 13 3.49 8.91 14.31
CA GLY A 13 2.67 8.06 15.15
C GLY A 13 2.03 6.97 14.30
N LEU A 14 2.12 5.70 14.69
CA LEU A 14 1.57 4.55 13.94
C LEU A 14 0.09 4.71 13.53
N ASN A 15 -0.66 5.60 14.19
CA ASN A 15 -2.04 5.96 13.86
C ASN A 15 -2.18 6.78 12.56
N GLN A 16 -1.07 7.17 11.92
CA GLN A 16 -1.03 7.89 10.65
C GLN A 16 -0.56 6.99 9.49
N LEU A 17 -0.45 5.68 9.72
CA LEU A 17 -0.08 4.72 8.70
C LEU A 17 -1.26 3.83 8.36
N ALA A 18 -1.47 3.57 7.07
CA ALA A 18 -2.38 2.53 6.62
C ALA A 18 -1.55 1.36 6.10
N ILE A 19 -1.71 0.18 6.69
CA ILE A 19 -0.93 -1.01 6.38
C ILE A 19 -1.86 -2.06 5.78
N TYR A 20 -1.52 -2.52 4.59
CA TYR A 20 -2.25 -3.55 3.87
C TYR A 20 -1.29 -4.60 3.31
N GLU A 21 -1.80 -5.80 3.07
CA GLU A 21 -1.10 -6.85 2.35
C GLU A 21 -1.71 -6.96 0.95
N ASP A 22 -0.86 -6.95 -0.07
CA ASP A 22 -1.31 -7.13 -1.45
C ASP A 22 -1.54 -8.61 -1.79
N GLN A 23 -2.19 -8.88 -2.91
CA GLN A 23 -2.44 -10.26 -3.37
C GLN A 23 -1.16 -11.08 -3.63
N THR A 24 0.02 -10.46 -3.63
CA THR A 24 1.33 -11.10 -3.79
C THR A 24 2.13 -11.19 -2.49
N GLU A 25 1.44 -11.06 -1.34
CA GLU A 25 2.02 -11.13 0.01
C GLU A 25 3.02 -10.00 0.34
N LYS A 26 3.01 -8.92 -0.45
CA LYS A 26 3.82 -7.71 -0.17
C LYS A 26 3.10 -6.82 0.82
N LEU A 27 3.86 -6.28 1.76
CA LEU A 27 3.31 -5.32 2.71
C LEU A 27 3.36 -3.91 2.11
N LEU A 28 2.19 -3.31 1.94
CA LEU A 28 2.03 -1.93 1.52
C LEU A 28 1.78 -1.06 2.76
N ILE A 29 2.65 -0.08 2.98
CA ILE A 29 2.55 0.85 4.09
C ILE A 29 2.42 2.26 3.50
N PHE A 30 1.23 2.81 3.63
CA PHE A 30 0.93 4.17 3.22
C PHE A 30 1.16 5.12 4.39
N SER A 31 1.82 6.23 4.11
CA SER A 31 1.98 7.37 5.01
C SER A 31 1.60 8.65 4.28
N ASN A 32 1.61 9.79 4.97
CA ASN A 32 1.35 11.08 4.32
C ASN A 32 2.43 11.50 3.31
N ARG A 33 3.54 10.75 3.24
CA ARG A 33 4.63 10.99 2.29
C ARG A 33 4.54 10.13 1.05
N GLY A 34 3.74 9.06 1.07
CA GLY A 34 3.66 8.11 -0.03
C GLY A 34 3.50 6.66 0.41
N LEU A 35 4.01 5.75 -0.41
CA LEU A 35 3.89 4.31 -0.26
C LEU A 35 5.26 3.67 -0.06
N HIS A 36 5.41 2.93 1.03
CA HIS A 36 6.50 1.99 1.23
C HIS A 36 6.02 0.57 0.94
N VAL A 37 6.79 -0.17 0.16
CA VAL A 37 6.53 -1.57 -0.19
C VAL A 37 7.64 -2.40 0.41
N LEU A 38 7.29 -3.25 1.37
CA LEU A 38 8.22 -4.26 1.87
C LEU A 38 8.05 -5.50 1.01
N GLU A 39 9.08 -5.80 0.24
CA GLU A 39 9.18 -6.99 -0.61
C GLU A 39 10.46 -7.77 -0.26
N GLU A 40 10.50 -9.06 -0.61
CA GLU A 40 11.71 -9.87 -0.51
C GLU A 40 12.59 -9.66 -1.74
N ASP A 41 13.90 -9.50 -1.56
CA ASP A 41 14.82 -9.45 -2.68
C ASP A 41 14.95 -10.83 -3.34
N ASP A 42 14.76 -10.90 -4.66
CA ASP A 42 14.77 -12.15 -5.41
C ASP A 42 16.10 -12.91 -5.32
N LEU A 43 17.22 -12.21 -5.16
CA LEU A 43 18.57 -12.79 -5.14
C LEU A 43 19.03 -13.09 -3.72
N THR A 44 18.89 -12.14 -2.80
CA THR A 44 19.44 -12.29 -1.44
C THR A 44 18.46 -12.87 -0.44
N LYS A 45 17.15 -12.89 -0.76
CA LYS A 45 16.08 -13.26 0.15
C LYS A 45 15.99 -12.37 1.39
N GLU A 46 16.61 -11.20 1.33
CA GLU A 46 16.56 -10.21 2.40
C GLU A 46 15.36 -9.28 2.22
N PRO A 47 14.77 -8.77 3.31
CA PRO A 47 13.70 -7.79 3.23
C PRO A 47 14.22 -6.47 2.63
N ARG A 48 13.51 -5.99 1.62
CA ARG A 48 13.80 -4.74 0.91
C ARG A 48 12.61 -3.79 1.03
N ASN A 49 12.91 -2.54 1.36
CA ASN A 49 11.93 -1.46 1.30
C ASN A 49 12.07 -0.69 -0.01
N VAL A 50 10.99 -0.61 -0.78
CA VAL A 50 10.88 0.23 -1.98
C VAL A 50 9.90 1.36 -1.70
N TYR A 51 10.34 2.60 -1.87
CA TYR A 51 9.56 3.79 -1.58
C TYR A 51 9.10 4.49 -2.86
N PHE A 52 7.83 4.89 -2.87
CA PHE A 52 7.17 5.68 -3.90
C PHE A 52 6.57 6.94 -3.26
N THR A 53 6.92 8.12 -3.78
CA THR A 53 6.31 9.38 -3.36
C THR A 53 4.85 9.44 -3.82
N ALA A 54 4.01 10.22 -3.13
CA ALA A 54 2.60 10.37 -3.51
C ALA A 54 2.40 10.82 -4.97
N GLU A 55 3.23 11.75 -5.45
CA GLU A 55 3.24 12.22 -6.85
C GLU A 55 3.61 11.14 -7.89
N SER A 56 4.26 10.05 -7.45
CA SER A 56 4.62 8.93 -8.30
C SER A 56 3.51 7.87 -8.42
N LEU A 57 2.38 8.08 -7.74
CA LEU A 57 1.20 7.21 -7.79
C LEU A 57 0.16 7.77 -8.76
N LYS A 58 -0.51 6.87 -9.49
CA LYS A 58 -1.71 7.21 -10.25
C LYS A 58 -2.92 7.31 -9.31
N PRO A 59 -4.02 7.95 -9.76
CA PRO A 59 -5.28 7.90 -9.05
C PRO A 59 -5.72 6.46 -8.76
N PHE A 60 -6.18 6.23 -7.53
CA PHE A 60 -6.70 4.92 -7.12
C PHE A 60 -7.93 4.52 -7.93
N SER A 61 -8.02 3.23 -8.23
CA SER A 61 -9.12 2.68 -9.02
C SER A 61 -9.69 1.45 -8.34
N LEU A 62 -11.02 1.33 -8.33
CA LEU A 62 -11.74 0.15 -7.87
C LEU A 62 -12.27 -0.63 -9.06
N ARG A 63 -12.15 -1.95 -9.01
CA ARG A 63 -12.85 -2.86 -9.94
C ARG A 63 -13.43 -4.05 -9.20
N GLN A 64 -14.39 -4.72 -9.81
CA GLN A 64 -14.89 -5.99 -9.31
C GLN A 64 -14.43 -7.10 -10.25
N GLN A 65 -13.77 -8.12 -9.70
CA GLN A 65 -13.27 -9.26 -10.46
C GLN A 65 -13.51 -10.53 -9.67
N SER A 66 -14.05 -11.57 -10.32
CA SER A 66 -14.30 -12.88 -9.69
C SER A 66 -15.08 -12.84 -8.36
N GLY A 67 -15.98 -11.85 -8.20
CA GLY A 67 -16.78 -11.68 -7.00
C GLY A 67 -16.07 -10.97 -5.82
N VAL A 68 -14.84 -10.49 -6.00
CA VAL A 68 -14.13 -9.64 -5.03
C VAL A 68 -13.97 -8.21 -5.55
N PHE A 69 -13.84 -7.26 -4.63
CA PHE A 69 -13.55 -5.87 -4.93
C PHE A 69 -12.05 -5.63 -4.82
N GLU A 70 -11.46 -5.13 -5.90
CA GLU A 70 -10.03 -4.89 -6.00
C GLU A 70 -9.75 -3.40 -6.05
N LEU A 71 -8.98 -2.91 -5.09
CA LEU A 71 -8.39 -1.58 -5.10
C LEU A 71 -7.01 -1.67 -5.74
N LEU A 72 -6.86 -1.01 -6.87
CA LEU A 72 -5.63 -0.96 -7.66
C LEU A 72 -4.81 0.26 -7.24
N ILE A 73 -3.56 0.00 -6.88
CA ILE A 73 -2.54 1.00 -6.59
C ILE A 73 -1.47 0.90 -7.68
N GLU A 74 -1.43 1.90 -8.55
CA GLU A 74 -0.50 1.93 -9.67
C GLU A 74 0.52 3.04 -9.50
N THR A 75 1.78 2.73 -9.81
CA THR A 75 2.83 3.74 -9.92
C THR A 75 2.93 4.25 -11.36
N LEU A 76 3.42 5.47 -11.54
CA LEU A 76 3.74 6.01 -12.86
C LEU A 76 4.81 5.18 -13.59
N GLY A 77 5.64 4.45 -12.84
CA GLY A 77 6.62 3.49 -13.37
C GLY A 77 6.04 2.15 -13.82
N GLY A 78 4.72 1.96 -13.74
CA GLY A 78 4.03 0.77 -14.25
C GLY A 78 4.00 -0.41 -13.27
N ARG A 79 4.39 -0.22 -12.00
CA ARG A 79 4.13 -1.23 -10.96
C ARG A 79 2.68 -1.14 -10.50
N THR A 80 2.05 -2.28 -10.28
CA THR A 80 0.67 -2.37 -9.80
C THR A 80 0.61 -3.27 -8.58
N PHE A 81 -0.07 -2.81 -7.55
CA PHE A 81 -0.39 -3.55 -6.34
C PHE A 81 -1.91 -3.64 -6.21
N THR A 82 -2.41 -4.77 -5.71
CA THR A 82 -3.84 -5.04 -5.64
C THR A 82 -4.23 -5.42 -4.23
N LEU A 83 -5.13 -4.64 -3.64
CA LEU A 83 -5.78 -4.96 -2.37
C LEU A 83 -7.14 -5.57 -2.65
N ALA A 84 -7.40 -6.75 -2.08
CA ALA A 84 -8.64 -7.49 -2.29
C ALA A 84 -9.55 -7.36 -1.07
N PHE A 85 -10.81 -7.02 -1.32
CA PHE A 85 -11.83 -6.90 -0.29
C PHE A 85 -13.05 -7.76 -0.65
N PRO A 86 -13.65 -8.46 0.34
CA PRO A 86 -14.87 -9.22 0.12
C PRO A 86 -16.10 -8.32 -0.03
N ASP A 87 -16.07 -7.11 0.54
CA ASP A 87 -17.17 -6.16 0.55
C ASP A 87 -16.80 -4.85 -0.16
N GLN A 88 -17.79 -4.25 -0.84
CA GLN A 88 -17.62 -3.01 -1.57
C GLN A 88 -17.36 -1.83 -0.62
N GLY A 89 -18.05 -1.79 0.51
CA GLY A 89 -17.94 -0.74 1.52
C GLY A 89 -16.53 -0.69 2.10
N ASP A 90 -15.96 -1.84 2.45
CA ASP A 90 -14.59 -1.95 2.93
C ASP A 90 -13.58 -1.42 1.89
N ALA A 91 -13.75 -1.80 0.62
CA ALA A 91 -12.88 -1.34 -0.47
C ALA A 91 -12.96 0.19 -0.67
N HIS A 92 -14.17 0.76 -0.60
CA HIS A 92 -14.38 2.20 -0.70
C HIS A 92 -13.82 2.94 0.51
N GLN A 93 -14.02 2.41 1.73
CA GLN A 93 -13.47 3.00 2.94
C GLN A 93 -11.94 3.02 2.89
N ALA A 94 -11.31 1.91 2.51
CA ALA A 94 -9.86 1.84 2.33
C ALA A 94 -9.39 2.88 1.31
N MET A 95 -10.05 2.98 0.16
CA MET A 95 -9.73 3.99 -0.86
C MET A 95 -9.85 5.42 -0.31
N GLN A 96 -10.91 5.76 0.41
CA GLN A 96 -11.09 7.09 1.01
C GLN A 96 -9.98 7.39 2.02
N THR A 97 -9.66 6.44 2.91
CA THR A 97 -8.55 6.58 3.85
C THR A 97 -7.22 6.83 3.15
N LEU A 98 -6.92 6.12 2.05
CA LEU A 98 -5.70 6.35 1.29
C LEU A 98 -5.66 7.72 0.61
N ILE A 99 -6.80 8.19 0.08
CA ILE A 99 -6.91 9.53 -0.52
C ILE A 99 -6.67 10.60 0.54
N GLU A 100 -7.31 10.49 1.70
CA GLU A 100 -7.15 11.44 2.81
C GLU A 100 -5.73 11.45 3.35
N LEU A 101 -5.08 10.28 3.40
CA LEU A 101 -3.72 10.18 3.91
C LEU A 101 -2.69 10.84 2.98
N LEU A 102 -2.91 10.78 1.66
CA LEU A 102 -1.97 11.26 0.64
C LEU A 102 -2.30 12.66 0.08
N ALA A 103 -3.36 13.31 0.59
CA ALA A 103 -3.78 14.66 0.22
C ALA A 103 -2.88 15.74 0.84
#